data_AF-S7QEN6-F1
#
_entry.id   AF-S7QEN6-F1
#
_cell.length_a   1.000
_cell.length_b   1.000
_cell.length_c   1.000
_cell.angle_alpha   90.00
_cell.angle_beta   90.00
_cell.angle_gamma   90.00
#
_symmetry.space_group_name_H-M   'P 1'
#
loop_
_entity.id
_entity.type
_entity.pdbx_description
1 polymer ?
#
loop_
_entity_poly.entity_id
_entity_poly.type
_entity_poly.pdbx_seq_one_letter_code
_entity_poly.pdbx_strand_id
1 'polypeptide(L)'
;MAAAAVAGSSKTSPFGTLLRRSKFASFDPAIAQVYTTYDGNAHRGNWGLKRPLPLKRRNAYITVSEVDSREQQTVWDSGEKQARWIQAWQELGVEKLEPPEYSYGRERNSLTWQSKIGSAQRYWVVDSEFAVGPDGGKPSKESRLLQQTRAPILPNIDAMSNKQFELFIRNLRKLRPEFKEYLKKKAGEGKPVSTDLLDQAQNGVIYYKEFLTERIKNKLNKETSVSLAQEPHVYAGASYSHHTRLSTFFLTPTLPGRMILMQRDESNVAARTKDNIYYVTSFAGMTTKVRSSNADGKSDVVAGKDGAPTSLEAGVTKLRLREAHLVRAPNTVDSHAKSKMRGARIITEAIAFNRPSMSRSNPHYPGSIAYSTQDPGTADASSLNRIVTPVFRRNRESRSNTMSKYKGGGKGGSNLLQGLRQIVSPTGRPSGSQP
;
A
#
# COMPACT_ATOMS: atom_id res chain seq x y z
N MET A 1 -8.15 -57.89 4.61
CA MET A 1 -7.67 -56.82 5.50
C MET A 1 -6.37 -56.26 4.92
N ALA A 2 -6.45 -55.11 4.25
CA ALA A 2 -5.27 -54.46 3.66
C ALA A 2 -4.64 -53.53 4.71
N ALA A 3 -3.40 -53.80 5.07
CA ALA A 3 -2.62 -52.98 5.99
C ALA A 3 -2.32 -51.63 5.33
N ALA A 4 -2.97 -50.58 5.82
CA ALA A 4 -2.60 -49.20 5.53
C ALA A 4 -1.21 -48.94 6.13
N ALA A 5 -0.21 -48.84 5.27
CA ALA A 5 1.10 -48.32 5.63
C ALA A 5 0.93 -46.83 6.02
N VAL A 6 0.73 -46.58 7.31
CA VAL A 6 0.88 -45.26 7.90
C VAL A 6 2.34 -44.87 7.67
N ALA A 7 2.57 -43.94 6.75
CA ALA A 7 3.88 -43.32 6.56
C ALA A 7 4.29 -42.67 7.88
N GLY A 8 5.09 -43.38 8.67
CA GLY A 8 5.67 -42.87 9.88
C GLY A 8 6.48 -41.61 9.57
N SER A 9 6.37 -40.60 10.44
CA SER A 9 7.24 -39.43 10.47
C SER A 9 8.68 -39.87 10.23
N SER A 10 9.21 -39.61 9.02
CA SER A 10 10.62 -39.80 8.74
C SER A 10 11.36 -38.89 9.72
N LYS A 11 11.94 -39.47 10.78
CA LYS A 11 12.67 -38.71 11.78
C LYS A 11 13.82 -37.99 11.06
N THR A 12 13.61 -36.72 10.71
CA THR A 12 14.63 -35.88 10.11
C THR A 12 15.84 -35.92 11.03
N SER A 13 17.02 -36.21 10.48
CA SER A 13 18.24 -36.25 11.29
C SER A 13 18.41 -34.94 12.07
N PRO A 14 19.01 -34.96 13.26
CA PRO A 14 19.24 -33.74 14.04
C PRO A 14 20.04 -32.72 13.23
N PHE A 15 21.01 -33.18 12.43
CA PHE A 15 21.73 -32.35 11.47
C PHE A 15 20.82 -31.69 10.43
N GLY A 16 19.90 -32.44 9.79
CA GLY A 16 18.97 -31.87 8.81
C GLY A 16 18.06 -30.80 9.42
N THR A 17 17.68 -30.96 10.70
CA THR A 17 16.90 -29.97 11.45
C THR A 17 17.72 -28.70 11.73
N LEU A 18 18.98 -28.85 12.15
CA LEU A 18 19.89 -27.72 12.37
C LEU A 18 20.22 -26.99 11.06
N LEU A 19 20.48 -27.73 9.97
CA LEU A 19 20.76 -27.15 8.66
C LEU A 19 19.58 -26.32 8.17
N ARG A 20 18.34 -26.83 8.25
CA ARG A 20 17.12 -26.09 7.88
C ARG A 20 16.91 -24.81 8.68
N ARG A 21 17.40 -24.74 9.92
CA ARG A 21 17.32 -23.56 10.79
C ARG A 21 18.54 -22.66 10.73
N SER A 22 19.58 -23.06 9.99
CA SER A 22 20.81 -22.28 9.88
C SER A 22 20.57 -21.00 9.07
N LYS A 23 21.33 -19.94 9.37
CA LYS A 23 21.31 -18.71 8.57
C LYS A 23 21.78 -18.91 7.13
N PHE A 24 22.55 -19.97 6.89
CA PHE A 24 22.98 -20.35 5.54
C PHE A 24 21.82 -20.93 4.73
N ALA A 25 20.88 -21.66 5.35
CA ALA A 25 19.73 -22.22 4.63
C ALA A 25 18.72 -21.16 4.16
N SER A 26 18.75 -19.95 4.72
CA SER A 26 17.98 -18.81 4.18
C SER A 26 18.63 -18.14 2.96
N PHE A 27 19.86 -18.53 2.59
CA PHE A 27 20.50 -18.04 1.37
C PHE A 27 19.80 -18.63 0.14
N ASP A 28 19.33 -17.75 -0.74
CA ASP A 28 18.80 -18.11 -2.04
C ASP A 28 19.47 -17.21 -3.08
N PRO A 29 20.21 -17.76 -4.06
CA PRO A 29 20.89 -16.97 -5.08
C PRO A 29 19.92 -16.18 -5.98
N ALA A 30 18.65 -16.56 -6.05
CA ALA A 30 17.63 -15.80 -6.77
C ALA A 30 17.21 -14.52 -6.02
N ILE A 31 17.50 -14.44 -4.71
CA ILE A 31 17.17 -13.31 -3.86
C ILE A 31 18.42 -12.49 -3.61
N ALA A 32 18.44 -11.26 -4.11
CA ALA A 32 19.55 -10.36 -3.86
C ALA A 32 19.48 -9.77 -2.43
N GLN A 33 19.86 -10.59 -1.45
CA GLN A 33 19.90 -10.23 -0.03
C GLN A 33 21.19 -9.52 0.32
N VAL A 34 21.09 -8.52 1.20
CA VAL A 34 22.25 -7.81 1.76
C VAL A 34 22.65 -8.46 3.08
N TYR A 35 23.93 -8.83 3.19
CA TYR A 35 24.56 -9.40 4.38
C TYR A 35 25.49 -8.38 5.04
N THR A 36 25.65 -8.50 6.35
CA THR A 36 26.55 -7.68 7.17
C THR A 36 27.29 -8.56 8.18
N THR A 37 28.47 -8.12 8.59
CA THR A 37 29.28 -8.75 9.62
C THR A 37 29.72 -7.74 10.65
N TYR A 38 30.02 -8.24 11.84
CA TYR A 38 30.37 -7.42 12.99
C TYR A 38 31.76 -7.77 13.52
N ASP A 39 32.39 -6.77 14.11
CA ASP A 39 33.54 -6.89 14.99
C ASP A 39 34.72 -7.73 14.44
N GLY A 40 35.23 -8.72 15.20
CA GLY A 40 36.41 -9.50 14.84
C GLY A 40 36.24 -10.39 13.61
N ASN A 41 35.00 -10.78 13.29
CA ASN A 41 34.70 -11.52 12.07
C ASN A 41 34.89 -10.63 10.83
N ALA A 42 34.44 -9.37 10.89
CA ALA A 42 34.65 -8.42 9.80
C ALA A 42 36.15 -8.15 9.56
N HIS A 43 36.96 -8.06 10.63
CA HIS A 43 38.41 -7.87 10.51
C HIS A 43 39.12 -9.07 9.83
N ARG A 44 38.61 -10.29 10.06
CA ARG A 44 39.13 -11.53 9.45
C ARG A 44 38.56 -11.79 8.05
N GLY A 45 37.63 -10.95 7.57
CA GLY A 45 36.88 -11.21 6.34
C GLY A 45 35.96 -12.43 6.45
N ASN A 46 35.55 -12.83 7.65
CA ASN A 46 34.63 -13.94 7.86
C ASN A 46 33.18 -13.46 7.77
N TRP A 47 32.47 -13.90 6.72
CA TRP A 47 31.08 -13.55 6.46
C TRP A 47 30.07 -14.67 6.74
N GLY A 48 30.52 -15.76 7.41
CA GLY A 48 29.68 -16.95 7.58
C GLY A 48 29.40 -17.67 6.26
N LEU A 49 30.23 -17.43 5.24
CA LEU A 49 30.22 -18.09 3.94
C LEU A 49 31.26 -19.20 3.91
N LYS A 50 31.33 -19.95 2.81
CA LYS A 50 32.28 -21.06 2.63
C LYS A 50 33.74 -20.64 2.78
N ARG A 51 34.10 -19.42 2.35
CA ARG A 51 35.47 -18.88 2.39
C ARG A 51 35.46 -17.42 2.90
N PRO A 52 36.56 -16.95 3.52
CA PRO A 52 36.68 -15.55 3.90
C PRO A 52 36.81 -14.66 2.65
N LEU A 53 36.22 -13.46 2.72
CA LEU A 53 36.30 -12.45 1.67
C LEU A 53 37.51 -11.53 1.88
N PRO A 54 38.09 -10.96 0.81
CA PRO A 54 39.19 -9.99 0.94
C PRO A 54 38.76 -8.66 1.57
N LEU A 55 37.46 -8.46 1.81
CA LEU A 55 36.90 -7.26 2.43
C LEU A 55 37.06 -7.28 3.96
N LYS A 56 38.07 -6.55 4.46
CA LYS A 56 38.39 -6.43 5.90
C LYS A 56 37.94 -5.09 6.49
N ARG A 57 36.69 -4.69 6.26
CA ARG A 57 36.11 -3.43 6.76
C ARG A 57 34.92 -3.71 7.68
N ARG A 58 34.86 -3.01 8.81
CA ARG A 58 33.71 -3.05 9.73
C ARG A 58 32.48 -2.38 9.09
N ASN A 59 31.28 -2.86 9.43
CA ASN A 59 30.00 -2.31 8.95
C ASN A 59 29.93 -2.20 7.42
N ALA A 60 30.56 -3.14 6.72
CA ALA A 60 30.41 -3.28 5.29
C ALA A 60 29.13 -4.08 4.99
N TYR A 61 28.54 -3.80 3.84
CA TYR A 61 27.36 -4.49 3.35
C TYR A 61 27.72 -5.15 2.03
N ILE A 62 27.41 -6.45 1.90
CA ILE A 62 27.67 -7.21 0.68
C ILE A 62 26.39 -7.88 0.19
N THR A 63 26.34 -8.14 -1.11
CA THR A 63 25.38 -9.05 -1.73
C THR A 63 26.15 -10.23 -2.28
N VAL A 64 25.62 -11.44 -2.13
CA VAL A 64 26.28 -12.67 -2.59
C VAL A 64 25.40 -13.28 -3.67
N SER A 65 25.95 -13.50 -4.86
CA SER A 65 25.22 -14.16 -5.94
C SER A 65 25.48 -15.67 -5.95
N GLU A 66 26.72 -16.08 -5.72
CA GLU A 66 27.12 -17.50 -5.71
C GLU A 66 28.08 -17.73 -4.53
N VAL A 67 27.77 -18.72 -3.69
CA VAL A 67 28.62 -19.07 -2.54
C VAL A 67 29.94 -19.68 -3.00
N ASP A 68 29.91 -20.46 -4.07
CA ASP A 68 31.07 -21.11 -4.67
C ASP A 68 30.86 -21.18 -6.19
N SER A 69 31.63 -20.38 -6.93
CA SER A 69 31.63 -20.39 -8.39
C SER A 69 32.44 -21.57 -8.93
N ARG A 70 32.41 -21.74 -10.26
CA ARG A 70 33.27 -22.73 -10.95
C ARG A 70 34.76 -22.50 -10.67
N GLU A 71 35.14 -21.24 -10.46
CA GLU A 71 36.50 -20.79 -10.12
C GLU A 71 36.84 -20.98 -8.64
N GLN A 72 35.95 -21.62 -7.87
CA GLN A 72 36.08 -21.87 -6.43
C GLN A 72 36.15 -20.59 -5.60
N GLN A 73 35.54 -19.51 -6.09
CA GLN A 73 35.46 -18.21 -5.43
C GLN A 73 34.02 -17.90 -5.05
N THR A 74 33.86 -17.13 -3.97
CA THR A 74 32.56 -16.57 -3.62
C THR A 74 32.34 -15.32 -4.46
N VAL A 75 31.26 -15.27 -5.24
CA VAL A 75 30.92 -14.13 -6.07
C VAL A 75 30.06 -13.17 -5.26
N TRP A 76 30.59 -11.98 -5.02
CA TRP A 76 29.94 -10.95 -4.21
C TRP A 76 30.09 -9.57 -4.83
N ASP A 77 29.16 -8.67 -4.50
CA ASP A 77 29.17 -7.26 -4.90
C ASP A 77 28.87 -6.37 -3.67
N SER A 78 29.19 -5.09 -3.74
CA SER A 78 28.90 -4.13 -2.67
C SER A 78 27.39 -3.90 -2.54
N GLY A 79 26.87 -4.12 -1.32
CA GLY A 79 25.48 -3.81 -0.94
C GLY A 79 25.33 -2.46 -0.22
N GLU A 80 26.39 -1.65 -0.16
CA GLU A 80 26.41 -0.42 0.64
C GLU A 80 25.36 0.58 0.19
N LYS A 81 25.18 0.75 -1.12
CA LYS A 81 24.22 1.73 -1.67
C LYS A 81 22.79 1.41 -1.21
N GLN A 82 22.41 0.14 -1.24
CA GLN A 82 21.06 -0.31 -0.88
C GLN A 82 20.84 -0.18 0.62
N ALA A 83 21.80 -0.64 1.44
CA ALA A 83 21.70 -0.53 2.90
C ALA A 83 21.64 0.92 3.37
N ARG A 84 22.53 1.78 2.85
CA ARG A 84 22.56 3.21 3.20
C ARG A 84 21.33 3.95 2.71
N TRP A 85 20.81 3.60 1.53
CA TRP A 85 19.58 4.19 1.04
C TRP A 85 18.38 3.82 1.91
N ILE A 86 18.24 2.55 2.35
CA ILE A 86 17.17 2.16 3.28
C ILE A 86 17.31 2.89 4.62
N GLN A 87 18.54 3.00 5.15
CA GLN A 87 18.79 3.75 6.38
C GLN A 87 18.35 5.22 6.24
N ALA A 88 18.80 5.89 5.16
CA ALA A 88 18.42 7.27 4.88
C ALA A 88 16.90 7.39 4.67
N TRP A 89 16.27 6.43 4.01
CA TRP A 89 14.82 6.39 3.80
C TRP A 89 14.04 6.29 5.13
N GLN A 90 14.53 5.49 6.09
CA GLN A 90 13.96 5.39 7.43
C GLN A 90 14.14 6.69 8.22
N GLU A 91 15.30 7.33 8.11
CA GLU A 91 15.58 8.63 8.76
C GLU A 91 14.67 9.76 8.26
N LEU A 92 14.20 9.68 7.01
CA LEU A 92 13.24 10.64 6.45
C LEU A 92 11.82 10.51 7.04
N GLY A 93 11.49 9.38 7.67
CA GLY A 93 10.21 9.14 8.35
C GLY A 93 8.97 9.33 7.48
N VAL A 94 9.02 8.91 6.22
CA VAL A 94 7.92 9.09 5.26
C VAL A 94 6.64 8.36 5.70
N GLU A 95 5.54 9.10 5.88
CA GLU A 95 4.26 8.56 6.37
C GLU A 95 3.57 7.61 5.39
N LYS A 96 3.40 8.05 4.15
CA LYS A 96 2.64 7.36 3.11
C LYS A 96 3.41 7.50 1.81
N LEU A 97 3.66 6.36 1.18
CA LEU A 97 3.87 6.36 -0.26
C LEU A 97 2.48 6.49 -0.86
N GLU A 98 1.98 7.73 -0.99
CA GLU A 98 0.68 7.95 -1.60
C GLU A 98 0.72 7.40 -3.03
N PRO A 99 -0.35 6.77 -3.52
CA PRO A 99 -0.45 6.55 -4.95
C PRO A 99 -0.42 7.93 -5.63
N PRO A 100 0.23 8.08 -6.80
CA PRO A 100 0.23 9.36 -7.49
C PRO A 100 -1.23 9.78 -7.73
N GLU A 101 -1.65 10.88 -7.08
CA GLU A 101 -3.03 11.39 -7.05
C GLU A 101 -3.57 11.70 -8.47
N TYR A 102 -2.66 11.82 -9.44
CA TYR A 102 -2.92 12.22 -10.83
C TYR A 102 -2.93 11.06 -11.84
N SER A 103 -3.69 10.00 -11.58
CA SER A 103 -4.08 9.04 -12.62
C SER A 103 -5.60 8.97 -12.80
N TYR A 104 -6.29 10.12 -12.68
CA TYR A 104 -7.59 10.29 -13.32
C TYR A 104 -7.35 10.49 -14.83
N GLY A 105 -7.34 9.40 -15.59
CA GLY A 105 -7.57 9.45 -17.04
C GLY A 105 -6.37 9.21 -17.98
N ARG A 106 -5.18 8.84 -17.49
CA ARG A 106 -4.10 8.35 -18.37
C ARG A 106 -3.77 6.89 -18.05
N GLU A 107 -3.79 6.09 -19.12
CA GLU A 107 -3.31 4.71 -19.27
C GLU A 107 -2.92 4.01 -17.97
N ARG A 108 -3.67 2.96 -17.60
CA ARG A 108 -3.24 1.99 -16.60
C ARG A 108 -1.91 1.39 -17.06
N ASN A 109 -0.82 2.05 -16.72
CA ASN A 109 0.51 1.52 -16.92
C ASN A 109 0.62 0.31 -16.00
N SER A 110 0.51 -0.89 -16.59
CA SER A 110 0.70 -2.19 -15.93
C SER A 110 2.05 -2.29 -15.19
N LEU A 111 2.98 -1.38 -15.53
CA LEU A 111 4.29 -1.21 -14.93
C LEU A 111 4.27 -0.55 -13.54
N THR A 112 3.15 0.06 -13.12
CA THR A 112 3.04 0.71 -11.82
C THR A 112 2.86 -0.29 -10.69
N TRP A 113 3.35 0.02 -9.49
CA TRP A 113 3.11 -0.83 -8.33
C TRP A 113 1.62 -0.91 -7.97
N GLN A 114 0.90 0.19 -8.18
CA GLN A 114 -0.54 0.27 -8.01
C GLN A 114 -1.29 -0.79 -8.82
N SER A 115 -0.98 -0.90 -10.11
CA SER A 115 -1.60 -1.90 -10.98
C SER A 115 -1.23 -3.32 -10.57
N LYS A 116 -0.10 -3.54 -9.89
CA LYS A 116 0.31 -4.86 -9.36
C LYS A 116 -0.38 -5.23 -8.04
N ILE A 117 -0.73 -4.26 -7.21
CA ILE A 117 -1.51 -4.50 -5.98
C ILE A 117 -2.97 -4.85 -6.32
N GLY A 118 -3.51 -4.28 -7.40
CA GLY A 118 -4.88 -4.56 -7.85
C GLY A 118 -5.92 -4.01 -6.86
N SER A 119 -7.00 -4.75 -6.61
CA SER A 119 -8.06 -4.34 -5.67
C SER A 119 -7.71 -4.58 -4.20
N ALA A 120 -6.51 -5.06 -3.88
CA ALA A 120 -6.03 -5.21 -2.49
C ALA A 120 -5.81 -3.86 -1.77
N GLN A 121 -6.27 -2.77 -2.40
CA GLN A 121 -6.03 -1.42 -1.97
C GLN A 121 -7.15 -0.89 -1.10
N ARG A 122 -6.77 -0.64 0.15
CA ARG A 122 -6.98 0.65 0.85
C ARG A 122 -6.60 0.54 2.32
N TYR A 123 -6.58 -0.67 2.86
CA TYR A 123 -6.32 -0.91 4.26
C TYR A 123 -5.14 -1.86 4.37
N TRP A 124 -4.01 -1.34 4.84
CA TRP A 124 -2.97 -2.21 5.37
C TRP A 124 -3.59 -2.88 6.60
N VAL A 125 -3.96 -4.16 6.47
CA VAL A 125 -4.47 -4.95 7.59
C VAL A 125 -3.26 -5.26 8.46
N VAL A 126 -2.99 -4.37 9.41
CA VAL A 126 -1.98 -4.60 10.42
C VAL A 126 -2.55 -5.65 11.38
N ASP A 127 -2.12 -6.90 11.22
CA ASP A 127 -2.42 -8.00 12.13
C ASP A 127 -1.55 -7.86 13.39
N SER A 128 -1.76 -6.75 14.10
CA SER A 128 -1.12 -6.49 15.38
C SER A 128 -2.15 -6.74 16.46
N GLU A 129 -1.81 -7.55 17.45
CA GLU A 129 -2.57 -7.67 18.70
C GLU A 129 -2.73 -6.30 19.42
N PHE A 130 -1.87 -5.33 19.09
CA PHE A 130 -1.92 -3.96 19.56
C PHE A 130 -2.71 -3.01 18.65
N ALA A 131 -3.28 -3.49 17.53
CA ALA A 131 -4.22 -2.72 16.74
C ALA A 131 -5.55 -2.63 17.51
N VAL A 132 -5.60 -1.72 18.48
CA VAL A 132 -6.78 -1.46 19.29
C VAL A 132 -7.85 -0.88 18.38
N GLY A 133 -8.87 -1.68 18.04
CA GLY A 133 -10.13 -1.15 17.54
C GLY A 133 -10.70 -0.16 18.58
N PRO A 134 -11.55 0.79 18.17
CA PRO A 134 -12.09 1.83 19.06
C PRO A 134 -12.78 1.32 20.34
N ASP A 135 -13.04 0.00 20.44
CA ASP A 135 -13.79 -0.66 21.51
C ASP A 135 -12.92 -1.49 22.49
N GLY A 136 -11.70 -1.05 22.81
CA GLY A 136 -10.97 -1.54 23.99
C GLY A 136 -10.63 -3.04 23.99
N GLY A 137 -9.76 -3.47 23.07
CA GLY A 137 -9.10 -4.78 23.14
C GLY A 137 -9.88 -5.97 22.58
N LYS A 138 -11.10 -5.78 22.07
CA LYS A 138 -11.73 -6.75 21.16
C LYS A 138 -11.45 -6.31 19.72
N PRO A 139 -11.12 -7.24 18.80
CA PRO A 139 -11.10 -6.90 17.39
C PRO A 139 -12.49 -6.36 17.04
N SER A 140 -12.55 -5.14 16.49
CA SER A 140 -13.79 -4.52 16.03
C SER A 140 -14.60 -5.52 15.18
N LYS A 141 -15.94 -5.43 15.19
CA LYS A 141 -16.77 -6.26 14.28
C LYS A 141 -16.29 -6.13 12.83
N GLU A 142 -15.79 -4.96 12.44
CA GLU A 142 -15.16 -4.72 11.14
C GLU A 142 -13.86 -5.51 10.93
N SER A 143 -12.96 -5.62 11.91
CA SER A 143 -11.72 -6.40 11.78
C SER A 143 -11.99 -7.91 11.78
N ARG A 144 -12.97 -8.39 12.57
CA ARG A 144 -13.46 -9.78 12.46
C ARG A 144 -14.14 -10.05 11.12
N LEU A 145 -14.96 -9.11 10.65
CA LEU A 145 -15.53 -9.20 9.32
C LEU A 145 -14.43 -9.18 8.27
N LEU A 146 -13.43 -8.30 8.32
CA LEU A 146 -12.29 -8.27 7.39
C LEU A 146 -11.43 -9.54 7.42
N GLN A 147 -11.28 -10.20 8.57
CA GLN A 147 -10.64 -11.52 8.66
C GLN A 147 -11.49 -12.63 8.03
N GLN A 148 -12.83 -12.59 8.17
CA GLN A 148 -13.77 -13.55 7.58
C GLN A 148 -14.16 -13.22 6.11
N THR A 149 -14.03 -11.95 5.73
CA THR A 149 -14.17 -11.35 4.40
C THR A 149 -12.79 -10.99 3.87
N ARG A 150 -11.77 -11.81 4.17
CA ARG A 150 -10.65 -12.04 3.27
C ARG A 150 -11.25 -12.60 1.98
N ALA A 151 -11.86 -11.73 1.18
CA ALA A 151 -12.16 -12.02 -0.19
C ALA A 151 -10.78 -12.28 -0.79
N PRO A 152 -10.45 -13.53 -1.18
CA PRO A 152 -9.19 -13.80 -1.83
C PRO A 152 -9.09 -12.83 -2.99
N ILE A 153 -8.01 -12.05 -2.99
CA ILE A 153 -7.69 -11.14 -4.08
C ILE A 153 -7.73 -11.99 -5.34
N LEU A 154 -8.70 -11.70 -6.22
CA LEU A 154 -8.74 -12.36 -7.51
C LEU A 154 -7.37 -12.17 -8.16
N PRO A 155 -6.87 -13.19 -8.89
CA PRO A 155 -5.60 -13.06 -9.59
C PRO A 155 -5.56 -11.74 -10.35
N ASN A 156 -4.56 -10.93 -10.07
CA ASN A 156 -4.51 -9.58 -10.61
C ASN A 156 -4.17 -9.64 -12.11
N ILE A 157 -5.20 -9.54 -12.93
CA ILE A 157 -5.12 -9.65 -14.40
C ILE A 157 -4.17 -8.60 -14.96
N ASP A 158 -4.22 -7.37 -14.42
CA ASP A 158 -3.40 -6.24 -14.88
C ASP A 158 -1.90 -6.43 -14.57
N ALA A 159 -1.56 -7.35 -13.66
CA ALA A 159 -0.19 -7.67 -13.26
C ALA A 159 0.40 -8.86 -14.03
N MET A 160 -0.42 -9.63 -14.76
CA MET A 160 0.03 -10.83 -15.45
C MET A 160 0.84 -10.49 -16.70
N SER A 161 1.91 -11.24 -16.94
CA SER A 161 2.53 -11.27 -18.27
C SER A 161 1.58 -11.91 -19.30
N ASN A 162 1.75 -11.60 -20.59
CA ASN A 162 0.91 -12.19 -21.66
C ASN A 162 0.84 -13.72 -21.59
N LYS A 163 1.96 -14.39 -21.31
CA LYS A 163 2.02 -15.85 -21.15
C LYS A 163 1.20 -16.33 -19.94
N GLN A 164 1.32 -15.65 -18.80
CA GLN A 164 0.53 -15.98 -17.61
C GLN A 164 -0.96 -15.74 -17.85
N PHE A 165 -1.31 -14.68 -18.57
CA PHE A 165 -2.68 -14.35 -18.92
C PHE A 165 -3.30 -15.41 -19.85
N GLU A 166 -2.56 -15.88 -20.87
CA GLU A 166 -3.02 -16.97 -21.73
C GLU A 166 -3.25 -18.27 -20.94
N LEU A 167 -2.32 -18.62 -20.05
CA LEU A 167 -2.47 -19.79 -19.16
C LEU A 167 -3.67 -19.63 -18.24
N PHE A 168 -3.89 -18.42 -17.72
CA PHE A 168 -5.04 -18.08 -16.90
C PHE A 168 -6.35 -18.26 -17.68
N ILE A 169 -6.45 -17.77 -18.92
CA ILE A 169 -7.61 -17.98 -19.79
C ILE A 169 -7.83 -19.47 -20.06
N ARG A 170 -6.77 -20.24 -20.37
CA ARG A 170 -6.88 -21.69 -20.59
C ARG A 170 -7.45 -22.38 -19.35
N ASN A 171 -7.01 -21.99 -18.16
CA ASN A 171 -7.53 -22.51 -16.90
C ASN A 171 -8.99 -22.09 -16.68
N LEU A 172 -9.35 -20.83 -16.93
CA LEU A 172 -10.75 -20.37 -16.82
C LEU A 172 -11.70 -21.12 -17.77
N ARG A 173 -11.26 -21.44 -18.99
CA ARG A 173 -12.07 -22.23 -19.93
C ARG A 173 -12.41 -23.62 -19.40
N LYS A 174 -11.49 -24.25 -18.65
CA LYS A 174 -11.73 -25.54 -17.99
C LYS A 174 -12.76 -25.44 -16.86
N LEU A 175 -12.96 -24.27 -16.27
CA LEU A 175 -13.90 -24.05 -15.17
C LEU A 175 -15.33 -23.72 -15.64
N ARG A 176 -15.57 -23.59 -16.94
CA ARG A 176 -16.90 -23.31 -17.50
C ARG A 176 -18.01 -24.27 -17.06
N PRO A 177 -17.83 -25.62 -17.04
CA PRO A 177 -18.91 -26.51 -16.62
C PRO A 177 -19.30 -26.28 -15.15
N GLU A 178 -18.31 -26.19 -14.26
CA GLU A 178 -18.52 -25.90 -12.84
C GLU A 178 -19.20 -24.53 -12.64
N PHE A 179 -18.84 -23.54 -13.45
CA PHE A 179 -19.48 -22.23 -13.41
C PHE A 179 -20.94 -22.29 -13.86
N LYS A 180 -21.27 -23.06 -14.90
CA LYS A 180 -22.67 -23.26 -15.32
C LYS A 180 -23.50 -23.92 -14.22
N GLU A 181 -22.95 -24.89 -13.49
CA GLU A 181 -23.60 -25.50 -12.33
C GLU A 181 -23.81 -24.48 -11.20
N TYR A 182 -22.81 -23.63 -10.95
CA TYR A 182 -22.94 -22.52 -10.00
C TYR A 182 -24.07 -21.55 -10.38
N LEU A 183 -24.19 -21.19 -11.65
CA LEU A 183 -25.28 -20.34 -12.15
C LEU A 183 -26.65 -20.99 -11.99
N LYS A 184 -26.77 -22.29 -12.28
CA LYS A 184 -28.01 -23.06 -12.04
C LYS A 184 -28.40 -23.04 -10.56
N LYS A 185 -27.42 -23.24 -9.67
CA LYS A 185 -27.65 -23.15 -8.22
C LYS A 185 -28.15 -21.75 -7.81
N LYS A 186 -27.54 -20.69 -8.35
CA LYS A 186 -27.96 -19.31 -8.08
C LYS A 186 -29.33 -18.95 -8.67
N ALA A 187 -29.66 -19.51 -9.83
CA ALA A 187 -31.01 -19.40 -10.39
C ALA A 187 -32.06 -20.09 -9.50
N GLY A 188 -31.72 -21.25 -8.92
CA GLY A 188 -32.56 -21.96 -7.95
C GLY A 188 -32.77 -21.21 -6.63
N GLU A 189 -31.85 -20.31 -6.25
CA GLU A 189 -31.98 -19.39 -5.10
C GLU A 189 -32.94 -18.21 -5.38
N GLY A 190 -33.66 -18.21 -6.51
CA GLY A 190 -34.63 -17.17 -6.87
C GLY A 190 -34.00 -15.88 -7.43
N LYS A 191 -32.71 -15.90 -7.77
CA LYS A 191 -32.05 -14.76 -8.41
C LYS A 191 -32.26 -14.82 -9.93
N PRO A 192 -32.54 -13.69 -10.61
CA PRO A 192 -32.65 -13.65 -12.07
C PRO A 192 -31.27 -13.84 -12.69
N VAL A 193 -30.91 -15.10 -12.95
CA VAL A 193 -29.62 -15.48 -13.50
C VAL A 193 -29.83 -16.02 -14.92
N SER A 194 -29.30 -15.31 -15.91
CA SER A 194 -29.21 -15.86 -17.27
C SER A 194 -28.22 -17.02 -17.29
N THR A 195 -28.63 -18.14 -17.88
CA THR A 195 -27.80 -19.34 -18.04
C THR A 195 -26.85 -19.23 -19.24
N ASP A 196 -27.12 -18.29 -20.15
CA ASP A 196 -26.25 -18.03 -21.28
C ASP A 196 -25.03 -17.19 -20.85
N LEU A 197 -23.85 -17.65 -21.24
CA LEU A 197 -22.58 -17.03 -20.87
C LEU A 197 -22.35 -15.73 -21.63
N LEU A 198 -22.87 -15.60 -22.86
CA LEU A 198 -22.72 -14.39 -23.65
C LEU A 198 -23.55 -13.26 -23.05
N ASP A 199 -24.80 -13.55 -22.70
CA ASP A 199 -25.71 -12.62 -22.03
C ASP A 199 -25.14 -12.13 -20.68
N GLN A 200 -24.52 -13.02 -19.90
CA GLN A 200 -23.81 -12.59 -18.68
C GLN A 200 -22.61 -11.67 -18.94
N ALA A 201 -21.87 -11.89 -20.03
CA ALA A 201 -20.74 -11.04 -20.39
C ALA A 201 -21.20 -9.64 -20.83
N GLN A 202 -22.35 -9.55 -21.50
CA GLN A 202 -22.92 -8.29 -21.98
C GLN A 202 -23.60 -7.51 -20.85
N ASN A 203 -24.33 -8.19 -19.97
CA ASN A 203 -25.07 -7.55 -18.87
C ASN A 203 -24.18 -7.16 -17.68
N GLY A 204 -22.87 -7.48 -17.72
CA GLY A 204 -21.89 -7.06 -16.72
C GLY A 204 -22.11 -7.66 -15.33
N VAL A 205 -22.86 -8.76 -15.23
CA VAL A 205 -23.26 -9.32 -13.93
C VAL A 205 -22.06 -9.97 -13.22
N ILE A 206 -21.93 -9.71 -11.91
CA ILE A 206 -20.71 -9.96 -11.11
C ILE A 206 -20.56 -11.44 -10.68
N TYR A 207 -21.42 -12.36 -11.14
CA TYR A 207 -21.42 -13.77 -10.68
C TYR A 207 -20.09 -14.51 -10.92
N TYR A 208 -19.35 -14.18 -11.98
CA TYR A 208 -18.04 -14.79 -12.21
C TYR A 208 -17.02 -14.43 -11.12
N LYS A 209 -17.07 -13.21 -10.58
CA LYS A 209 -16.18 -12.79 -9.49
C LYS A 209 -16.54 -13.52 -8.20
N GLU A 210 -17.83 -13.65 -7.91
CA GLU A 210 -18.33 -14.40 -6.75
C GLU A 210 -17.88 -15.86 -6.80
N PHE A 211 -18.11 -16.54 -7.94
CA PHE A 211 -17.68 -17.91 -8.17
C PHE A 211 -16.17 -18.11 -7.94
N LEU A 212 -15.34 -17.26 -8.56
CA LEU A 212 -13.89 -17.34 -8.40
C LEU A 212 -13.47 -17.08 -6.95
N THR A 213 -14.11 -16.11 -6.28
CA THR A 213 -13.84 -15.78 -4.89
C THR A 213 -14.18 -16.96 -3.98
N GLU A 214 -15.36 -17.57 -4.14
CA GLU A 214 -15.77 -18.76 -3.39
C GLU A 214 -14.83 -19.94 -3.63
N ARG A 215 -14.44 -20.21 -4.88
CA ARG A 215 -13.50 -21.28 -5.21
C ARG A 215 -12.15 -21.07 -4.52
N ILE A 216 -11.62 -19.86 -4.55
CA ILE A 216 -10.33 -19.57 -3.91
C ILE A 216 -10.47 -19.67 -2.38
N LYS A 217 -11.56 -19.18 -1.78
CA LYS A 217 -11.86 -19.37 -0.35
C LYS A 217 -11.87 -20.84 0.03
N ASN A 218 -12.58 -21.66 -0.75
CA ASN A 218 -12.66 -23.11 -0.52
C ASN A 218 -11.31 -23.80 -0.71
N LYS A 219 -10.43 -23.28 -1.56
CA LYS A 219 -9.06 -23.81 -1.73
C LYS A 219 -8.16 -23.42 -0.56
N LEU A 220 -8.28 -22.19 -0.05
CA LEU A 220 -7.46 -21.69 1.06
C LEU A 220 -7.91 -22.26 2.42
N ASN A 221 -9.21 -22.37 2.65
CA ASN A 221 -9.77 -22.80 3.93
C ASN A 221 -9.73 -24.32 4.17
N LYS A 222 -9.23 -25.11 3.22
CA LYS A 222 -9.00 -26.54 3.44
C LYS A 222 -7.89 -26.71 4.48
N GLU A 223 -8.14 -27.50 5.52
CA GLU A 223 -7.16 -27.75 6.61
C GLU A 223 -5.83 -28.33 6.09
N THR A 224 -5.90 -29.10 5.01
CA THR A 224 -4.72 -29.70 4.34
C THR A 224 -4.11 -28.78 3.27
N SER A 225 -4.59 -27.54 3.13
CA SER A 225 -4.13 -26.66 2.07
C SER A 225 -2.74 -26.10 2.38
N VAL A 226 -1.82 -26.29 1.44
CA VAL A 226 -0.51 -25.64 1.41
C VAL A 226 -0.56 -24.37 0.54
N SER A 227 -1.75 -23.97 0.07
CA SER A 227 -1.88 -22.81 -0.83
C SER A 227 -1.81 -21.50 -0.05
N LEU A 228 -0.90 -20.62 -0.46
CA LEU A 228 -0.77 -19.29 0.11
C LEU A 228 -1.56 -18.28 -0.73
N ALA A 229 -2.27 -17.37 -0.04
CA ALA A 229 -2.85 -16.20 -0.68
C ALA A 229 -1.76 -15.15 -0.91
N GLN A 230 -1.77 -14.51 -2.09
CA GLN A 230 -0.84 -13.42 -2.38
C GLN A 230 -1.47 -12.10 -1.94
N GLU A 231 -0.94 -11.51 -0.87
CA GLU A 231 -1.29 -10.17 -0.40
C GLU A 231 -0.06 -9.25 -0.54
N PRO A 232 0.11 -8.53 -1.66
CA PRO A 232 1.26 -7.66 -1.84
C PRO A 232 1.18 -6.47 -0.87
N HIS A 233 2.30 -6.15 -0.23
CA HIS A 233 2.39 -5.01 0.68
C HIS A 233 2.23 -3.68 -0.07
N VAL A 234 1.40 -2.76 0.44
CA VAL A 234 1.10 -1.47 -0.22
C VAL A 234 2.38 -0.71 -0.58
N TYR A 235 3.38 -0.75 0.30
CA TYR A 235 4.66 -0.05 0.12
C TYR A 235 5.81 -0.95 -0.35
N ALA A 236 5.52 -2.18 -0.79
CA ALA A 236 6.53 -3.16 -1.24
C ALA A 236 7.70 -3.38 -0.25
N GLY A 237 7.42 -3.28 1.07
CA GLY A 237 8.44 -3.40 2.12
C GLY A 237 9.40 -2.23 2.26
N ALA A 238 9.20 -1.11 1.55
CA ALA A 238 10.04 0.09 1.69
C ALA A 238 9.84 0.82 3.02
N SER A 239 8.61 0.82 3.54
CA SER A 239 8.29 1.33 4.87
C SER A 239 7.25 0.46 5.54
N TYR A 240 7.44 0.25 6.84
CA TYR A 240 6.48 -0.40 7.75
C TYR A 240 6.04 0.56 8.87
N SER A 241 6.47 1.81 8.83
CA SER A 241 6.10 2.78 9.85
C SER A 241 4.90 3.62 9.40
N HIS A 242 4.06 3.97 10.36
CA HIS A 242 2.94 4.89 10.20
C HIS A 242 3.25 6.18 10.96
N HIS A 243 4.04 7.06 10.37
CA HIS A 243 4.37 8.34 10.99
C HIS A 243 3.34 9.41 10.61
N THR A 244 2.44 9.83 11.48
CA THR A 244 1.54 10.95 11.14
C THR A 244 2.32 12.17 10.59
N ARG A 245 1.71 13.01 9.75
CA ARG A 245 2.35 14.25 9.26
C ARG A 245 2.95 15.07 10.41
N LEU A 246 2.30 15.07 11.57
CA LEU A 246 2.80 15.68 12.79
C LEU A 246 4.04 14.98 13.33
N SER A 247 4.04 13.65 13.48
CA SER A 247 5.21 12.94 13.98
C SER A 247 6.41 13.07 13.04
N THR A 248 6.17 12.98 11.72
CA THR A 248 7.19 13.26 10.70
C THR A 248 7.75 14.67 10.91
N PHE A 249 6.89 15.67 11.03
CA PHE A 249 7.32 17.05 11.20
C PHE A 249 8.17 17.31 12.47
N PHE A 250 7.88 16.63 13.58
CA PHE A 250 8.60 16.80 14.85
C PHE A 250 9.84 15.93 15.01
N LEU A 251 9.77 14.69 14.54
CA LEU A 251 10.80 13.68 14.82
C LEU A 251 11.83 13.58 13.71
N THR A 252 11.48 13.95 12.46
CA THR A 252 12.42 13.79 11.34
C THR A 252 13.32 15.02 11.24
N PRO A 253 14.65 14.83 11.30
CA PRO A 253 15.58 15.93 11.13
C PRO A 253 15.53 16.43 9.69
N THR A 254 15.95 17.67 9.50
CA THR A 254 16.16 18.20 8.15
C THR A 254 17.54 17.78 7.68
N LEU A 255 17.62 17.27 6.45
CA LEU A 255 18.87 16.78 5.88
C LEU A 255 19.37 17.76 4.82
N PRO A 256 20.69 17.94 4.68
CA PRO A 256 21.21 18.75 3.60
C PRO A 256 20.88 18.10 2.25
N GLY A 257 20.44 18.92 1.31
CA GLY A 257 20.28 18.56 -0.10
C GLY A 257 20.92 19.62 -0.99
N ARG A 258 21.21 19.22 -2.23
CA ARG A 258 21.85 20.08 -3.23
C ARG A 258 21.02 20.17 -4.49
N MET A 259 20.56 21.36 -4.84
CA MET A 259 19.84 21.65 -6.08
C MET A 259 20.81 21.54 -7.26
N ILE A 260 20.48 20.68 -8.23
CA ILE A 260 21.37 20.37 -9.35
C ILE A 260 20.91 21.10 -10.60
N LEU A 261 19.64 20.94 -10.96
CA LEU A 261 19.13 21.40 -12.26
C LEU A 261 17.75 21.99 -12.10
N MET A 262 17.57 23.22 -12.58
CA MET A 262 16.25 23.79 -12.80
C MET A 262 15.61 23.20 -14.07
N GLN A 263 14.41 22.64 -13.94
CA GLN A 263 13.62 22.14 -15.06
C GLN A 263 12.22 22.75 -15.03
N ARG A 264 11.67 23.00 -16.23
CA ARG A 264 10.27 23.37 -16.38
C ARG A 264 9.44 22.10 -16.53
N ASP A 265 8.38 21.99 -15.76
CA ASP A 265 7.38 20.94 -15.93
C ASP A 265 6.46 21.35 -17.08
N GLU A 266 6.60 20.64 -18.20
CA GLU A 266 5.79 20.84 -19.41
C GLU A 266 4.44 20.10 -19.35
N SER A 267 4.12 19.43 -18.24
CA SER A 267 2.83 18.77 -18.12
C SER A 267 1.68 19.78 -18.16
N ASN A 268 0.57 19.40 -18.78
CA ASN A 268 -0.64 20.24 -18.84
C ASN A 268 -1.18 20.62 -17.44
N VAL A 269 -0.87 19.83 -16.42
CA VAL A 269 -1.24 20.10 -15.03
C VAL A 269 -0.38 21.21 -14.47
N ALA A 270 0.94 21.12 -14.66
CA ALA A 270 1.84 22.21 -14.34
C ALA A 270 1.42 23.46 -15.12
N ALA A 271 1.21 23.41 -16.44
CA ALA A 271 0.80 24.57 -17.24
C ALA A 271 -0.37 25.41 -16.64
N ARG A 272 -1.26 24.81 -15.84
CA ARG A 272 -2.35 25.48 -15.11
C ARG A 272 -1.94 26.11 -13.78
N THR A 273 -0.93 25.57 -13.10
CA THR A 273 -0.34 26.19 -11.91
C THR A 273 0.63 27.31 -12.29
N LYS A 274 0.77 28.33 -11.43
CA LYS A 274 1.76 29.41 -11.62
C LYS A 274 3.20 28.92 -11.40
N ASP A 275 3.38 27.80 -10.71
CA ASP A 275 4.68 27.24 -10.32
C ASP A 275 5.08 26.04 -11.19
N ASN A 276 5.56 26.32 -12.41
CA ASN A 276 5.92 25.26 -13.38
C ASN A 276 7.40 24.96 -13.41
N ILE A 277 8.13 25.50 -12.45
CA ILE A 277 9.57 25.35 -12.35
C ILE A 277 9.84 24.48 -11.12
N TYR A 278 10.63 23.43 -11.31
CA TYR A 278 11.12 22.61 -10.22
C TYR A 278 12.62 22.38 -10.36
N TYR A 279 13.28 22.20 -9.22
CA TYR A 279 14.67 21.83 -9.12
C TYR A 279 14.78 20.32 -8.91
N VAL A 280 15.59 19.66 -9.72
CA VAL A 280 16.07 18.31 -9.46
C VAL A 280 17.19 18.42 -8.44
N THR A 281 16.97 17.82 -7.27
CA THR A 281 17.83 17.96 -6.11
C THR A 281 18.38 16.61 -5.67
N SER A 282 19.68 16.51 -5.39
CA SER A 282 20.24 15.35 -4.67
C SER A 282 19.93 15.48 -3.19
N PHE A 283 19.18 14.52 -2.64
CA PHE A 283 18.71 14.51 -1.26
C PHE A 283 18.67 13.06 -0.76
N ALA A 284 19.25 12.77 0.41
CA ALA A 284 19.22 11.43 1.03
C ALA A 284 19.64 10.26 0.08
N GLY A 285 20.61 10.51 -0.81
CA GLY A 285 21.07 9.51 -1.78
C GLY A 285 20.11 9.23 -2.95
N MET A 286 19.09 10.06 -3.14
CA MET A 286 18.14 9.99 -4.25
C MET A 286 17.92 11.35 -4.92
N THR A 287 17.35 11.34 -6.12
CA THR A 287 16.94 12.54 -6.83
C THR A 287 15.51 12.89 -6.45
N THR A 288 15.31 14.11 -5.95
CA THR A 288 14.03 14.61 -5.43
C THR A 288 13.63 15.89 -6.12
N LYS A 289 12.34 16.08 -6.38
CA LYS A 289 11.81 17.33 -6.95
C LYS A 289 11.58 18.36 -5.85
N VAL A 290 12.00 19.60 -6.08
CA VAL A 290 11.70 20.74 -5.20
C VAL A 290 11.11 21.85 -6.06
N ARG A 291 9.85 22.24 -5.84
CA ARG A 291 9.24 23.33 -6.61
C ARG A 291 9.97 24.65 -6.36
N SER A 292 9.96 25.56 -7.33
CA SER A 292 10.60 26.88 -7.20
C SER A 292 10.07 27.66 -5.99
N SER A 293 8.76 27.60 -5.73
CA SER A 293 8.14 28.19 -4.55
C SER A 293 8.62 27.57 -3.23
N ASN A 294 9.14 26.35 -3.25
CA ASN A 294 9.64 25.64 -2.08
C ASN A 294 11.18 25.62 -2.00
N ALA A 295 11.87 26.28 -2.92
CA ALA A 295 13.33 26.28 -3.01
C ALA A 295 14.00 27.36 -2.12
N ASP A 296 13.22 28.17 -1.41
CA ASP A 296 13.72 29.23 -0.54
C ASP A 296 14.67 30.23 -1.24
N GLY A 297 14.37 30.58 -2.50
CA GLY A 297 15.19 31.51 -3.27
C GLY A 297 16.61 31.01 -3.58
N LYS A 298 16.94 29.75 -3.26
CA LYS A 298 18.18 29.12 -3.70
C LYS A 298 18.05 28.78 -5.18
N SER A 299 19.12 29.07 -5.92
CA SER A 299 19.29 28.69 -7.32
C SER A 299 19.96 27.33 -7.43
N ASP A 300 19.94 26.78 -8.64
CA ASP A 300 20.66 25.57 -8.99
C ASP A 300 22.19 25.77 -8.97
N VAL A 301 22.89 24.64 -8.86
CA VAL A 301 24.34 24.60 -9.03
C VAL A 301 24.66 24.73 -10.51
N VAL A 302 25.16 25.90 -10.91
CA VAL A 302 25.73 26.07 -12.24
C VAL A 302 27.03 25.25 -12.29
N ALA A 303 27.01 24.18 -13.08
CA ALA A 303 28.21 23.42 -13.39
C ALA A 303 29.11 24.26 -14.31
N GLY A 304 30.38 24.39 -13.95
CA GLY A 304 31.39 24.96 -14.83
C GLY A 304 31.65 24.07 -16.04
N LYS A 305 32.49 24.53 -16.98
CA LYS A 305 32.86 23.76 -18.19
C LYS A 305 33.44 22.38 -17.88
N ASP A 306 34.07 22.23 -16.71
CA ASP A 306 34.69 20.98 -16.25
C ASP A 306 33.70 20.06 -15.49
N GLY A 307 32.41 20.43 -15.41
CA GLY A 307 31.40 19.71 -14.64
C GLY A 307 31.48 19.91 -13.12
N ALA A 308 32.52 20.59 -12.64
CA ALA A 308 32.64 20.99 -11.24
C ALA A 308 31.64 22.12 -10.89
N PRO A 309 31.11 22.14 -9.66
CA PRO A 309 30.23 23.22 -9.22
C PRO A 309 31.01 24.55 -9.18
N THR A 310 30.45 25.61 -9.76
CA THR A 310 31.07 26.94 -9.77
C THR A 310 31.29 27.49 -8.36
N SER A 311 30.44 27.10 -7.40
CA SER A 311 30.71 27.26 -5.97
C SER A 311 30.22 26.04 -5.18
N LEU A 312 31.01 25.64 -4.18
CA LEU A 312 30.73 24.44 -3.37
C LEU A 312 29.46 24.58 -2.50
N GLU A 313 29.10 25.82 -2.17
CA GLU A 313 27.95 26.17 -1.32
C GLU A 313 26.69 26.52 -2.12
N ALA A 314 26.80 26.75 -3.44
CA ALA A 314 25.62 26.99 -4.26
C ALA A 314 24.64 25.81 -4.19
N GLY A 315 23.35 26.13 -4.17
CA GLY A 315 22.27 25.16 -4.17
C GLY A 315 22.20 24.24 -2.94
N VAL A 316 23.08 24.39 -1.94
CA VAL A 316 23.01 23.63 -0.70
C VAL A 316 21.95 24.25 0.20
N THR A 317 20.95 23.45 0.59
CA THR A 317 19.90 23.86 1.51
C THR A 317 19.47 22.68 2.38
N LYS A 318 18.91 22.98 3.56
CA LYS A 318 18.28 21.95 4.39
C LYS A 318 16.93 21.62 3.78
N LEU A 319 16.67 20.35 3.53
CA LEU A 319 15.43 19.88 2.94
C LEU A 319 14.72 18.93 3.90
N ARG A 320 13.40 18.89 3.75
CA ARG A 320 12.54 17.86 4.33
C ARG A 320 11.70 17.25 3.23
N LEU A 321 11.49 15.94 3.31
CA LEU A 321 10.59 15.26 2.40
C LEU A 321 9.15 15.66 2.71
N ARG A 322 8.40 16.02 1.67
CA ARG A 322 6.98 16.38 1.76
C ARG A 322 6.11 15.22 1.34
N GLU A 323 6.37 14.68 0.15
CA GLU A 323 5.57 13.64 -0.48
C GLU A 323 6.47 12.60 -1.14
N ALA A 324 6.00 11.36 -1.19
CA ALA A 324 6.65 10.31 -1.92
C ALA A 324 5.63 9.35 -2.54
N HIS A 325 5.92 8.87 -3.74
CA HIS A 325 5.06 7.98 -4.50
C HIS A 325 5.85 6.79 -5.02
N LEU A 326 5.44 5.57 -4.66
CA LEU A 326 6.05 4.35 -5.17
C LEU A 326 5.51 4.04 -6.56
N VAL A 327 6.32 4.32 -7.59
CA VAL A 327 5.97 4.01 -8.98
C VAL A 327 6.25 2.54 -9.28
N ARG A 328 7.42 2.03 -8.87
CA ARG A 328 7.84 0.65 -9.12
C ARG A 328 8.47 0.05 -7.87
N ALA A 329 7.92 -1.07 -7.40
CA ALA A 329 8.53 -1.89 -6.35
C ALA A 329 9.91 -2.41 -6.77
N PRO A 330 10.83 -2.63 -5.81
CA PRO A 330 12.08 -3.31 -6.09
C PRO A 330 11.80 -4.73 -6.56
N ASN A 331 12.54 -5.21 -7.57
CA ASN A 331 12.50 -6.63 -7.91
C ASN A 331 13.59 -7.34 -7.11
N THR A 332 13.20 -8.08 -6.08
CA THR A 332 14.11 -8.80 -5.17
C THR A 332 14.38 -10.22 -5.64
N VAL A 333 13.47 -10.82 -6.42
CA VAL A 333 13.60 -12.16 -6.97
C VAL A 333 13.67 -12.07 -8.48
N ASP A 334 14.75 -12.55 -9.07
CA ASP A 334 14.86 -12.71 -10.51
C ASP A 334 15.32 -14.14 -10.82
N SER A 335 14.59 -14.85 -11.68
CA SER A 335 14.98 -16.18 -12.14
C SER A 335 16.30 -16.17 -12.90
N HIS A 336 16.70 -15.00 -13.41
CA HIS A 336 18.05 -14.80 -13.94
C HIS A 336 18.99 -14.41 -12.79
N ALA A 337 19.68 -15.42 -12.26
CA ALA A 337 20.63 -15.39 -11.13
C ALA A 337 21.77 -14.33 -11.19
N LYS A 338 21.79 -13.46 -12.20
CA LYS A 338 22.78 -12.40 -12.41
C LYS A 338 22.20 -10.99 -12.32
N SER A 339 20.87 -10.85 -12.27
CA SER A 339 20.29 -9.51 -12.20
C SER A 339 20.44 -8.95 -10.80
N LYS A 340 21.35 -7.98 -10.65
CA LYS A 340 21.45 -7.10 -9.48
C LYS A 340 20.06 -6.58 -9.06
N MET A 341 19.88 -6.27 -7.78
CA MET A 341 18.65 -5.64 -7.27
C MET A 341 18.21 -4.50 -8.21
N ARG A 342 17.14 -4.73 -8.98
CA ARG A 342 16.60 -3.66 -9.83
C ARG A 342 15.89 -2.67 -8.91
N GLY A 343 16.47 -1.48 -8.79
CA GLY A 343 16.04 -0.46 -7.85
C GLY A 343 14.55 -0.14 -7.95
N ALA A 344 13.96 0.19 -6.80
CA ALA A 344 12.65 0.78 -6.72
C ALA A 344 12.64 2.13 -7.45
N ARG A 345 11.52 2.48 -8.08
CA ARG A 345 11.30 3.83 -8.62
C ARG A 345 10.34 4.54 -7.70
N ILE A 346 10.84 5.54 -6.99
CA ILE A 346 10.06 6.39 -6.09
C ILE A 346 10.17 7.82 -6.62
N ILE A 347 9.03 8.49 -6.75
CA ILE A 347 8.98 9.92 -7.05
C ILE A 347 8.85 10.63 -5.71
N THR A 348 9.79 11.51 -5.42
CA THR A 348 9.83 12.26 -4.16
C THR A 348 9.69 13.76 -4.44
N GLU A 349 8.95 14.45 -3.56
CA GLU A 349 8.89 15.90 -3.50
C GLU A 349 9.41 16.38 -2.13
N ALA A 350 10.31 17.36 -2.13
CA ALA A 350 10.87 17.96 -0.93
C ALA A 350 10.64 19.47 -0.89
N ILE A 351 10.78 20.02 0.31
CA ILE A 351 10.67 21.44 0.61
C ILE A 351 11.93 21.92 1.34
N ALA A 352 12.40 23.12 1.03
CA ALA A 352 13.47 23.76 1.78
C ALA A 352 13.00 24.20 3.17
N PHE A 353 13.81 23.88 4.18
CA PHE A 353 13.49 24.06 5.59
C PHE A 353 13.76 25.47 6.13
N ASN A 354 14.06 26.42 5.26
CA ASN A 354 14.39 27.77 5.68
C ASN A 354 13.16 28.68 5.77
N ARG A 355 11.98 28.19 5.36
CA ARG A 355 10.71 28.88 5.54
C ARG A 355 9.98 28.36 6.79
N PRO A 356 9.29 29.24 7.53
CA PRO A 356 8.20 28.85 8.42
C PRO A 356 6.98 28.41 7.60
N SER A 357 7.14 27.58 6.54
CA SER A 357 6.05 27.15 5.66
C SER A 357 5.25 25.96 6.20
N MET A 358 5.62 25.46 7.37
CA MET A 358 4.61 25.18 8.37
C MET A 358 4.61 26.37 9.30
N SER A 359 3.84 27.41 8.96
CA SER A 359 3.66 28.57 9.83
C SER A 359 2.81 28.03 10.95
N ARG A 360 3.48 27.43 11.91
CA ARG A 360 2.80 26.88 13.06
C ARG A 360 2.13 28.10 13.66
N SER A 361 0.83 27.99 13.92
CA SER A 361 0.23 28.89 14.90
C SER A 361 1.07 28.86 16.19
N ASN A 362 1.73 27.72 16.47
CA ASN A 362 2.62 27.52 17.60
C ASN A 362 4.00 26.92 17.25
N PRO A 363 5.11 27.69 17.29
CA PRO A 363 6.47 27.20 17.01
C PRO A 363 7.04 26.19 18.01
N HIS A 364 6.43 25.97 19.17
CA HIS A 364 6.98 25.14 20.25
C HIS A 364 6.66 23.64 20.10
N TYR A 365 7.41 22.75 20.75
CA TYR A 365 7.13 21.30 20.68
C TYR A 365 5.87 20.94 21.48
N PRO A 366 4.97 20.08 20.96
CA PRO A 366 3.84 19.58 21.73
C PRO A 366 4.30 18.98 23.07
N GLY A 367 3.66 19.38 24.16
CA GLY A 367 4.01 18.95 25.52
C GLY A 367 5.03 19.85 26.23
N SER A 368 5.63 20.84 25.56
CA SER A 368 6.40 21.88 26.25
C SER A 368 5.49 22.91 26.92
N ILE A 369 5.95 23.52 28.02
CA ILE A 369 5.20 24.59 28.71
C ILE A 369 4.90 25.72 27.72
N ALA A 370 5.90 26.12 26.93
CA ALA A 370 5.77 27.16 25.91
C ALA A 370 4.69 26.83 24.85
N TYR A 371 4.47 25.56 24.54
CA TYR A 371 3.39 25.15 23.65
C TYR A 371 2.01 25.37 24.28
N SER A 372 1.86 25.06 25.57
CA SER A 372 0.59 25.22 26.29
C SER A 372 0.29 26.69 26.66
N THR A 373 1.32 27.51 26.84
CA THR A 373 1.17 28.93 27.22
C THR A 373 1.00 29.85 26.01
N GLN A 374 1.21 29.34 24.80
CA GLN A 374 1.04 30.17 23.62
C GLN A 374 -0.46 30.38 23.37
N ASP A 375 -0.88 31.65 23.46
CA ASP A 375 -2.20 32.03 23.02
C ASP A 375 -2.40 31.58 21.57
N PRO A 376 -3.52 30.89 21.26
CA PRO A 376 -3.88 30.65 19.89
C PRO A 376 -4.17 32.02 19.28
N GLY A 377 -3.13 32.65 18.73
CA GLY A 377 -3.24 33.96 18.13
C GLY A 377 -4.36 33.97 17.08
N THR A 378 -4.83 35.16 16.72
CA THR A 378 -5.78 35.48 15.65
C THR A 378 -5.29 35.00 14.27
N ALA A 379 -5.02 33.70 14.13
CA ALA A 379 -4.85 33.04 12.86
C ALA A 379 -6.20 33.14 12.17
N ASP A 380 -6.24 33.94 11.12
CA ASP A 380 -7.38 34.13 10.21
C ASP A 380 -8.29 32.91 10.18
N ALA A 381 -9.45 33.02 10.84
CA ALA A 381 -10.45 31.95 10.97
C ALA A 381 -10.93 31.44 9.60
N SER A 382 -10.68 32.20 8.53
CA SER A 382 -10.91 31.83 7.14
C SER A 382 -10.05 30.65 6.67
N SER A 383 -8.88 30.40 7.28
CA SER A 383 -7.96 29.33 6.92
C SER A 383 -8.21 28.00 7.67
N LEU A 384 -8.96 28.04 8.77
CA LEU A 384 -9.22 26.88 9.64
C LEU A 384 -10.45 26.03 9.23
N ASN A 385 -11.22 26.45 8.23
CA ASN A 385 -12.42 25.75 7.75
C ASN A 385 -12.20 24.38 7.07
N ARG A 386 -11.03 23.74 7.23
CA ARG A 386 -10.78 22.38 6.71
C ARG A 386 -10.28 21.35 7.72
N ILE A 387 -10.05 21.72 8.97
CA ILE A 387 -9.66 20.74 10.00
C ILE A 387 -10.91 20.43 10.82
N VAL A 388 -11.72 19.48 10.33
CA VAL A 388 -12.72 18.81 11.17
C VAL A 388 -11.93 17.96 12.17
N THR A 389 -11.66 18.52 13.34
CA THR A 389 -11.29 17.70 14.49
C THR A 389 -12.45 16.75 14.77
N PRO A 390 -12.21 15.44 14.94
CA PRO A 390 -13.24 14.57 15.48
C PRO A 390 -13.45 14.99 16.94
N VAL A 391 -14.40 15.89 17.17
CA VAL A 391 -14.95 16.08 18.51
C VAL A 391 -15.53 14.74 18.89
N PHE A 392 -14.89 14.05 19.83
CA PHE A 392 -15.42 12.84 20.45
C PHE A 392 -16.84 13.17 20.90
N ARG A 393 -17.84 12.69 20.16
CA ARG A 393 -19.23 12.80 20.59
C ARG A 393 -19.31 11.99 21.88
N ARG A 394 -19.44 12.69 23.00
CA ARG A 394 -19.76 12.10 24.29
C ARG A 394 -21.00 11.23 24.06
N ASN A 395 -20.84 9.92 24.18
CA ASN A 395 -21.93 8.97 24.07
C ASN A 395 -23.02 9.42 25.04
N ARG A 396 -24.13 9.93 24.49
CA ARG A 396 -25.32 10.20 25.29
C ARG A 396 -25.93 8.83 25.52
N GLU A 397 -25.67 8.28 26.69
CA GLU A 397 -26.25 7.04 27.18
C GLU A 397 -27.75 7.05 26.88
N SER A 398 -28.16 6.17 25.98
CA SER A 398 -29.57 5.86 25.77
C SER A 398 -30.09 5.19 27.03
N ARG A 399 -30.63 6.00 27.95
CA ARG A 399 -31.42 5.51 29.07
C ARG A 399 -32.58 4.68 28.53
N SER A 400 -32.47 3.37 28.72
CA SER A 400 -33.58 2.45 28.71
C SER A 400 -34.62 2.91 29.73
N ASN A 401 -35.84 3.19 29.29
CA ASN A 401 -37.00 3.22 30.17
C ASN A 401 -38.05 2.26 29.63
N THR A 402 -38.08 1.09 30.27
CA THR A 402 -39.16 0.12 30.22
C THR A 402 -40.40 0.65 30.96
N MET A 403 -41.57 0.37 30.37
CA MET A 403 -42.91 0.28 30.97
C MET A 403 -43.51 1.52 31.67
N SER A 404 -44.59 2.04 31.06
CA SER A 404 -45.85 2.26 31.79
C SER A 404 -47.04 2.21 30.83
N LYS A 405 -48.11 1.59 31.34
CA LYS A 405 -49.38 1.23 30.71
C LYS A 405 -50.28 2.44 30.45
N TYR A 406 -51.12 2.28 29.42
CA TYR A 406 -52.54 2.68 29.34
C TYR A 406 -53.09 3.70 30.35
N LYS A 407 -53.53 4.86 29.85
CA LYS A 407 -54.90 5.39 30.03
C LYS A 407 -55.15 6.67 29.21
N GLY A 408 -56.11 6.58 28.27
CA GLY A 408 -57.23 7.52 28.17
C GLY A 408 -57.10 8.82 27.35
N GLY A 409 -57.87 8.87 26.25
CA GLY A 409 -58.40 10.10 25.62
C GLY A 409 -57.55 10.61 24.44
N GLY A 410 -58.02 10.78 23.21
CA GLY A 410 -59.37 10.83 22.67
C GLY A 410 -59.37 11.90 21.56
N LYS A 411 -59.98 11.56 20.41
CA LYS A 411 -60.29 12.41 19.23
C LYS A 411 -59.21 12.52 18.15
N GLY A 412 -59.58 12.13 16.92
CA GLY A 412 -58.82 12.43 15.71
C GLY A 412 -58.85 11.39 14.58
N GLY A 413 -59.70 10.35 14.64
CA GLY A 413 -59.89 9.42 13.54
C GLY A 413 -61.00 9.87 12.59
N SER A 414 -60.66 10.63 11.55
CA SER A 414 -61.61 10.89 10.44
C SER A 414 -60.98 11.14 9.06
N ASN A 415 -59.66 11.08 8.89
CA ASN A 415 -59.04 11.49 7.62
C ASN A 415 -58.39 10.36 6.80
N LEU A 416 -58.51 9.09 7.21
CA LEU A 416 -57.94 7.94 6.48
C LEU A 416 -58.97 7.08 5.73
N LEU A 417 -60.27 7.34 5.91
CA LEU A 417 -61.35 6.60 5.24
C LEU A 417 -61.97 7.32 4.03
N GLN A 418 -61.61 8.59 3.78
CA GLN A 418 -62.05 9.31 2.56
C GLN A 418 -61.13 9.06 1.35
N GLY A 419 -59.85 8.72 1.55
CA GLY A 419 -58.92 8.47 0.44
C GLY A 419 -59.10 7.12 -0.28
N LEU A 420 -59.69 6.12 0.41
CA LEU A 420 -59.83 4.75 -0.13
C LEU A 420 -61.15 4.49 -0.87
N ARG A 421 -62.08 5.47 -0.90
CA ARG A 421 -63.35 5.35 -1.65
C ARG A 421 -63.27 5.77 -3.13
N GLN A 422 -62.16 6.36 -3.59
CA GLN A 422 -62.01 6.78 -5.00
C GLN A 422 -61.29 5.77 -5.89
N ILE A 423 -60.89 4.60 -5.36
CA ILE A 423 -60.05 3.64 -6.10
C ILE A 423 -60.77 2.31 -6.40
N VAL A 424 -62.01 2.13 -5.95
CA VAL A 424 -62.76 0.88 -6.17
C VAL A 424 -64.23 1.15 -6.55
N SER A 425 -64.51 1.37 -7.84
CA SER A 425 -65.52 0.60 -8.58
C SER A 425 -65.52 0.91 -10.09
N PRO A 426 -65.85 -0.06 -10.96
CA PRO A 426 -65.27 -0.15 -12.31
C PRO A 426 -66.31 -0.18 -13.46
N THR A 427 -65.80 -0.11 -14.71
CA THR A 427 -66.43 -0.49 -16.01
C THR A 427 -67.59 0.40 -16.53
N GLY A 428 -67.77 0.69 -17.82
CA GLY A 428 -67.18 0.20 -19.06
C GLY A 428 -67.44 1.14 -20.25
N ARG A 429 -66.81 0.79 -21.38
CA ARG A 429 -66.79 1.40 -22.74
C ARG A 429 -67.95 0.84 -23.60
N PRO A 430 -68.13 1.16 -24.92
CA PRO A 430 -67.61 2.23 -25.81
C PRO A 430 -68.70 2.80 -26.79
N SER A 431 -68.24 3.46 -27.87
CA SER A 431 -68.93 3.92 -29.11
C SER A 431 -69.64 5.27 -28.97
N GLY A 432 -69.61 6.20 -29.93
CA GLY A 432 -69.11 6.21 -31.31
C GLY A 432 -69.97 7.22 -32.09
N SER A 433 -69.34 7.98 -32.99
CA SER A 433 -69.90 8.92 -33.99
C SER A 433 -70.44 10.29 -33.54
N GLN A 434 -69.82 11.32 -34.15
CA GLN A 434 -70.30 12.66 -34.47
C GLN A 434 -71.39 12.62 -35.57
N PRO A 435 -72.03 13.74 -35.97
CA PRO A 435 -71.80 15.14 -35.62
C PRO A 435 -72.71 15.73 -34.53
#